data_AF-A0A7S1Y3J1-F1
#
_entry.id   AF-A0A7S1Y3J1-F1
#
_cell.length_a   1.000
_cell.length_b   1.000
_cell.length_c   1.000
_cell.angle_alpha   90.00
_cell.angle_beta   90.00
_cell.angle_gamma   90.00
#
_symmetry.space_group_name_H-M   'P 1'
#
loop_
_entity.id
_entity.type
_entity.pdbx_description
1 polymer ?
#
loop_
_entity_poly.entity_id
_entity_poly.type
_entity_poly.pdbx_seq_one_letter_code
_entity_poly.pdbx_strand_id
1 'polypeptide(L)'
;RPYHGRHLDWSFVRALGDNTDVITLLRNPISRAISHYYFVQGAPWGNQRLRNMTTLTDYFQNRTFMLETRDIWQDGQAAVSWFTGTHIASWVGTPASQIKKRETLAVQNITMLLHLAADRLEKTLWFGILEDLDRSMELLQHVLGLEFSRI
;
A
#
# COMPACT_ATOMS: atom_id res chain seq x y z
N ARG A 1 19.03 -13.11 5.48
CA ARG A 1 17.93 -12.60 6.34
C ARG A 1 16.62 -12.87 5.60
N PRO A 2 15.63 -13.58 6.19
CA PRO A 2 14.52 -14.22 5.46
C PRO A 2 13.50 -13.29 4.77
N TYR A 3 13.68 -11.96 4.86
CA TYR A 3 12.69 -10.96 4.42
C TYR A 3 13.18 -9.99 3.35
N HIS A 4 14.39 -10.16 2.81
CA HIS A 4 14.92 -9.25 1.79
C HIS A 4 14.10 -9.30 0.50
N GLY A 5 13.77 -8.13 -0.06
CA GLY A 5 12.97 -8.00 -1.29
C GLY A 5 11.49 -8.37 -1.15
N ARG A 6 11.00 -8.62 0.08
CA ARG A 6 9.59 -8.92 0.32
C ARG A 6 8.82 -7.64 0.65
N HIS A 7 7.58 -7.66 0.22
CA HIS A 7 6.55 -6.70 0.58
C HIS A 7 5.97 -7.14 1.92
N LEU A 8 6.08 -6.31 2.96
CA LEU A 8 5.70 -6.68 4.33
C LEU A 8 4.72 -5.66 4.90
N ASP A 9 3.57 -6.13 5.37
CA ASP A 9 2.64 -5.30 6.13
C ASP A 9 3.02 -5.25 7.62
N TRP A 10 2.23 -4.51 8.40
CA TRP A 10 2.50 -4.33 9.82
C TRP A 10 2.43 -5.60 10.67
N SER A 11 1.84 -6.69 10.14
CA SER A 11 1.86 -7.97 10.86
C SER A 11 3.29 -8.53 10.99
N PHE A 12 4.18 -8.19 10.05
CA PHE A 12 5.60 -8.54 10.11
C PHE A 12 6.40 -7.60 11.00
N VAL A 13 6.12 -6.31 10.98
CA VAL A 13 6.75 -5.33 11.89
C VAL A 13 6.56 -5.78 13.34
N ARG A 14 5.35 -6.19 13.70
CA ARG A 14 5.05 -6.76 15.03
C ARG A 14 5.86 -8.02 15.35
N ALA A 15 6.19 -8.84 14.36
CA ALA A 15 6.97 -10.06 14.57
C ALA A 15 8.48 -9.78 14.73
N LEU A 16 8.96 -8.63 14.27
CA LEU A 16 10.34 -8.17 14.46
C LEU A 16 10.58 -7.56 15.85
N GLY A 17 9.51 -7.16 16.55
CA GLY A 17 9.55 -6.64 17.92
C GLY A 17 9.65 -5.11 17.99
N ASP A 18 9.63 -4.59 19.21
CA ASP A 18 9.41 -3.16 19.51
C ASP A 18 10.58 -2.24 19.10
N ASN A 19 11.76 -2.79 18.81
CA ASN A 19 12.93 -2.05 18.36
C ASN A 19 13.01 -1.91 16.83
N THR A 20 11.86 -1.95 16.14
CA THR A 20 11.80 -1.88 14.67
C THR A 20 11.35 -0.51 14.23
N ASP A 21 12.25 0.24 13.62
CA ASP A 21 11.92 1.51 12.97
C ASP A 21 11.26 1.26 11.60
N VAL A 22 10.17 1.97 11.34
CA VAL A 22 9.46 1.95 10.06
C VAL A 22 9.62 3.30 9.38
N ILE A 23 10.09 3.27 8.14
CA ILE A 23 10.19 4.41 7.22
C ILE A 23 9.30 4.09 6.03
N THR A 24 8.44 5.01 5.60
CA THR A 24 7.49 4.75 4.52
C THR A 24 7.15 5.98 3.69
N LEU A 25 6.62 5.77 2.49
CA LEU A 25 6.09 6.84 1.63
C LEU A 25 4.60 6.61 1.39
N LEU A 26 3.82 7.67 1.53
CA LEU A 26 2.40 7.70 1.22
C LEU A 26 2.19 8.41 -0.12
N ARG A 27 1.06 8.10 -0.74
CA ARG A 27 0.62 8.74 -1.98
C ARG A 27 -0.86 9.05 -1.86
N ASN A 28 -1.32 10.10 -2.54
CA ASN A 28 -2.74 10.38 -2.64
C ASN A 28 -3.51 9.11 -3.10
N PRO A 29 -4.58 8.69 -2.39
CA PRO A 29 -5.32 7.46 -2.68
C PRO A 29 -5.81 7.34 -4.13
N ILE A 30 -6.30 8.44 -4.70
CA ILE A 30 -6.83 8.47 -6.07
C ILE A 30 -5.68 8.33 -7.07
N SER A 31 -4.62 9.11 -6.88
CA SER A 31 -3.41 9.02 -7.71
C SER A 31 -2.79 7.63 -7.67
N ARG A 32 -2.81 6.96 -6.50
CA ARG A 32 -2.32 5.59 -6.33
C ARG A 32 -3.13 4.58 -7.12
N ALA A 33 -4.46 4.64 -7.04
CA ALA A 33 -5.36 3.74 -7.79
C ALA A 33 -5.21 3.93 -9.30
N ILE A 34 -5.18 5.19 -9.78
CA ILE A 34 -4.99 5.51 -11.21
C ILE A 34 -3.63 5.02 -11.70
N SER A 35 -2.57 5.26 -10.94
CA SER A 35 -1.24 4.78 -11.29
C SER A 35 -1.16 3.26 -11.35
N HIS A 36 -1.84 2.56 -10.43
CA HIS A 36 -1.88 1.10 -10.44
C HIS A 36 -2.66 0.57 -11.64
N TYR A 37 -3.78 1.20 -11.99
CA TYR A 37 -4.53 0.88 -13.20
C TYR A 37 -3.64 0.89 -14.45
N TYR A 38 -2.91 1.99 -14.69
CA TYR A 38 -2.05 2.09 -15.87
C TYR A 38 -0.85 1.14 -15.80
N PHE A 39 -0.33 0.87 -14.60
CA PHE A 39 0.72 -0.14 -14.42
C PHE A 39 0.24 -1.53 -14.82
N VAL A 40 -0.93 -1.99 -14.33
CA VAL A 40 -1.48 -3.31 -14.65
C VAL A 40 -1.92 -3.38 -16.11
N GLN A 41 -2.44 -2.29 -16.67
CA GLN A 41 -2.77 -2.18 -18.09
C GLN A 41 -1.53 -2.31 -18.98
N GLY A 42 -0.41 -1.71 -18.62
CA GLY A 42 0.85 -1.82 -19.37
C GLY A 42 1.58 -3.14 -19.16
N ALA A 43 1.22 -3.92 -18.13
CA ALA A 43 1.95 -5.12 -17.76
C ALA A 43 1.72 -6.28 -18.75
N PRO A 44 2.78 -7.03 -19.13
CA PRO A 44 2.64 -8.24 -19.96
C PRO A 44 1.74 -9.30 -19.35
N TRP A 45 1.76 -9.42 -18.02
CA TRP A 45 0.94 -10.33 -17.23
C TRP A 45 -0.46 -9.77 -16.92
N GLY A 46 -0.75 -8.53 -17.30
CA GLY A 46 -2.05 -7.90 -17.07
C GLY A 46 -3.20 -8.61 -17.78
N ASN A 47 -4.43 -8.29 -17.39
CA ASN A 47 -5.62 -8.85 -18.02
C ASN A 47 -5.78 -8.32 -19.46
N GLN A 48 -5.94 -9.20 -20.46
CA GLN A 48 -6.09 -8.78 -21.87
C GLN A 48 -7.28 -7.84 -22.07
N ARG A 49 -8.39 -8.04 -21.35
CA ARG A 49 -9.56 -7.17 -21.41
C ARG A 49 -9.23 -5.77 -20.90
N LEU A 50 -8.44 -5.65 -19.83
CA LEU A 50 -7.96 -4.36 -19.30
C LEU A 50 -7.07 -3.65 -20.32
N ARG A 51 -6.16 -4.38 -20.98
CA ARG A 51 -5.31 -3.83 -22.04
C ARG A 51 -6.09 -3.25 -23.22
N ASN A 52 -7.23 -3.86 -23.52
CA ASN A 52 -8.11 -3.42 -24.61
C ASN A 52 -9.02 -2.24 -24.20
N MET A 53 -9.07 -1.85 -22.92
CA MET A 53 -9.82 -0.67 -22.49
C MET A 53 -9.03 0.59 -22.84
N THR A 54 -9.67 1.52 -23.53
CA THR A 54 -9.00 2.74 -24.00
C THR A 54 -8.98 3.85 -22.97
N THR A 55 -9.92 3.85 -22.01
CA THR A 55 -10.02 4.90 -20.99
C THR A 55 -10.34 4.33 -19.60
N LEU A 56 -9.98 5.11 -18.57
CA LEU A 56 -10.45 4.87 -17.19
C LEU A 56 -11.98 4.88 -17.09
N THR A 57 -12.66 5.70 -17.91
CA THR A 57 -14.12 5.75 -17.94
C THR A 57 -14.72 4.41 -18.32
N ASP A 58 -14.18 3.76 -19.35
CA ASP A 58 -14.62 2.42 -19.79
C ASP A 58 -14.49 1.40 -18.66
N TYR A 59 -13.42 1.52 -17.87
CA TYR A 59 -13.19 0.68 -16.70
C TYR A 59 -14.21 0.95 -15.59
N PHE A 60 -14.40 2.21 -15.19
CA PHE A 60 -15.30 2.58 -14.09
C PHE A 60 -16.78 2.37 -14.39
N GLN A 61 -17.17 2.36 -15.68
CA GLN A 61 -18.54 2.05 -16.09
C GLN A 61 -18.84 0.54 -16.06
N ASN A 62 -17.82 -0.31 -16.05
CA ASN A 62 -17.97 -1.77 -16.06
C ASN A 62 -17.83 -2.38 -14.66
N ARG A 63 -18.90 -2.30 -13.86
CA ARG A 63 -18.92 -2.76 -12.47
C ARG A 63 -18.50 -4.22 -12.29
N THR A 64 -18.95 -5.12 -13.16
CA THR A 64 -18.58 -6.54 -13.11
C THR A 64 -17.07 -6.69 -13.24
N PHE A 65 -16.47 -6.03 -14.22
CA PHE A 65 -15.03 -6.09 -14.42
C PHE A 65 -14.24 -5.43 -13.28
N MET A 66 -14.76 -4.33 -12.71
CA MET A 66 -14.17 -3.73 -11.50
C MET A 66 -14.17 -4.68 -10.29
N LEU A 67 -15.19 -5.53 -10.15
CA LEU A 67 -15.22 -6.53 -9.08
C LEU A 67 -14.25 -7.68 -9.36
N GLU A 68 -14.14 -8.13 -10.61
CA GLU A 68 -13.18 -9.14 -11.05
C GLU A 68 -11.72 -8.68 -10.87
N THR A 69 -11.47 -7.38 -11.02
CA THR A 69 -10.14 -6.74 -10.93
C THR A 69 -10.01 -5.80 -9.73
N ARG A 70 -10.69 -6.15 -8.63
CA ARG A 70 -10.83 -5.25 -7.47
C ARG A 70 -9.52 -4.81 -6.85
N ASP A 71 -8.50 -5.65 -6.93
CA ASP A 71 -7.14 -5.40 -6.48
C ASP A 71 -6.50 -4.17 -7.14
N ILE A 72 -6.92 -3.82 -8.36
CA ILE A 72 -6.40 -2.65 -9.07
C ILE A 72 -6.84 -1.35 -8.39
N TRP A 73 -8.15 -1.15 -8.21
CA TRP A 73 -8.67 0.10 -7.64
C TRP A 73 -8.60 0.12 -6.11
N GLN A 74 -8.70 -1.03 -5.44
CA GLN A 74 -8.55 -1.12 -3.98
C GLN A 74 -7.15 -0.73 -3.51
N ASP A 75 -6.16 -0.75 -4.40
CA ASP A 75 -4.81 -0.33 -4.09
C ASP A 75 -4.73 1.15 -3.68
N GLY A 76 -5.70 1.98 -4.07
CA GLY A 76 -5.84 3.34 -3.55
C GLY A 76 -6.10 3.39 -2.03
N GLN A 77 -6.70 2.33 -1.47
CA GLN A 77 -6.98 2.17 -0.05
C GLN A 77 -5.93 1.29 0.65
N ALA A 78 -4.91 0.82 -0.06
CA ALA A 78 -3.99 -0.19 0.46
C ALA A 78 -3.21 0.29 1.67
N ALA A 79 -2.91 1.59 1.79
CA ALA A 79 -2.16 2.12 2.94
C ALA A 79 -2.76 1.66 4.28
N VAL A 80 -4.09 1.64 4.40
CA VAL A 80 -4.78 1.15 5.59
C VAL A 80 -4.49 -0.32 5.83
N SER A 81 -4.55 -1.18 4.81
CA SER A 81 -4.28 -2.62 4.98
C SER A 81 -2.79 -2.91 5.26
N TRP A 82 -1.88 -2.10 4.72
CA TRP A 82 -0.46 -2.12 5.06
C TRP A 82 -0.22 -1.79 6.53
N PHE A 83 -0.73 -0.65 7.01
CA PHE A 83 -0.55 -0.24 8.40
C PHE A 83 -1.30 -1.13 9.38
N THR A 84 -2.47 -1.64 9.04
CA THR A 84 -3.23 -2.50 9.96
C THR A 84 -2.77 -3.96 9.96
N GLY A 85 -1.95 -4.36 8.98
CA GLY A 85 -1.50 -5.74 8.84
C GLY A 85 -2.63 -6.66 8.37
N THR A 86 -3.52 -6.13 7.53
CA THR A 86 -4.67 -6.85 6.98
C THR A 86 -4.57 -7.04 5.46
N HIS A 87 -3.40 -6.80 4.88
CA HIS A 87 -3.21 -7.04 3.45
C HIS A 87 -3.42 -8.53 3.13
N ILE A 88 -4.01 -8.84 1.97
CA ILE A 88 -4.42 -10.22 1.64
C ILE A 88 -3.70 -10.80 0.42
N ALA A 89 -2.94 -9.98 -0.31
CA ALA A 89 -2.21 -10.48 -1.46
C ALA A 89 -1.12 -11.48 -1.05
N SER A 90 -0.99 -12.55 -1.84
CA SER A 90 -0.03 -13.63 -1.60
C SER A 90 1.42 -13.15 -1.55
N TRP A 91 1.77 -12.14 -2.35
CA TRP A 91 3.11 -11.55 -2.41
C TRP A 91 3.48 -10.71 -1.18
N VAL A 92 2.53 -10.40 -0.28
CA VAL A 92 2.79 -9.79 1.03
C VAL A 92 3.20 -10.82 2.09
N GLY A 93 3.30 -12.10 1.72
CA GLY A 93 3.67 -13.18 2.65
C GLY A 93 2.54 -13.55 3.62
N THR A 94 1.31 -13.15 3.34
CA THR A 94 0.13 -13.51 4.15
C THR A 94 -0.24 -14.97 3.93
N PRO A 95 -0.32 -15.82 4.97
CA PRO A 95 -0.76 -17.20 4.82
C PRO A 95 -2.22 -17.27 4.35
N ALA A 96 -2.52 -18.23 3.47
CA ALA A 96 -3.88 -18.43 2.94
C ALA A 96 -4.94 -18.61 4.06
N SER A 97 -4.56 -19.23 5.18
CA SER A 97 -5.41 -19.41 6.35
C SER A 97 -5.83 -18.10 7.03
N GLN A 98 -5.13 -16.98 6.79
CA GLN A 98 -5.46 -15.68 7.36
C GLN A 98 -6.31 -14.79 6.45
N ILE A 99 -6.42 -15.10 5.16
CA ILE A 99 -7.07 -14.23 4.16
C ILE A 99 -8.51 -13.93 4.57
N LYS A 100 -9.33 -14.97 4.80
CA LYS A 100 -10.75 -14.81 5.14
C LYS A 100 -10.98 -13.98 6.41
N LYS A 101 -10.11 -14.17 7.42
CA LYS A 101 -10.16 -13.40 8.67
C LYS A 101 -9.87 -11.92 8.43
N ARG A 102 -8.84 -11.62 7.63
CA ARG A 102 -8.45 -10.23 7.28
C ARG A 102 -9.52 -9.54 6.43
N GLU A 103 -10.09 -10.24 5.44
CA GLU A 103 -11.22 -9.73 4.64
C GLU A 103 -12.44 -9.42 5.51
N THR A 104 -12.80 -10.34 6.41
CA THR A 104 -13.93 -10.15 7.33
C THR A 104 -13.71 -8.94 8.23
N LEU A 105 -12.50 -8.78 8.77
CA LEU A 105 -12.14 -7.63 9.60
C LEU A 105 -12.24 -6.31 8.82
N ALA A 106 -11.75 -6.29 7.58
CA ALA A 106 -11.78 -5.12 6.70
C ALA A 106 -13.20 -4.65 6.37
N VAL A 107 -14.12 -5.59 6.16
CA VAL A 107 -15.52 -5.27 5.84
C VAL A 107 -16.32 -4.85 7.07
N GLN A 108 -16.08 -5.48 8.23
CA GLN A 108 -16.91 -5.28 9.42
C GLN A 108 -16.46 -4.13 10.32
N ASN A 109 -15.17 -3.76 10.30
CA ASN A 109 -14.58 -2.87 11.30
C ASN A 109 -13.73 -1.74 10.69
N ILE A 110 -14.23 -1.12 9.60
CA ILE A 110 -13.48 -0.11 8.85
C ILE A 110 -13.00 1.06 9.74
N THR A 111 -13.86 1.59 10.61
CA THR A 111 -13.52 2.71 11.51
C THR A 111 -12.38 2.35 12.45
N MET A 112 -12.44 1.16 13.05
CA MET A 112 -11.38 0.66 13.92
C MET A 112 -10.07 0.49 13.15
N LEU A 113 -10.10 0.02 11.90
CA LEU A 113 -8.90 -0.09 11.06
C LEU A 113 -8.31 1.27 10.67
N LEU A 114 -9.14 2.27 10.43
CA LEU A 114 -8.67 3.63 10.16
C LEU A 114 -7.95 4.22 11.37
N HIS A 115 -8.52 4.08 12.58
CA HIS A 115 -7.84 4.50 13.80
C HIS A 115 -6.54 3.74 14.02
N LEU A 116 -6.55 2.41 13.87
CA LEU A 116 -5.34 1.60 14.01
C LEU A 116 -4.26 1.97 12.98
N ALA A 117 -4.65 2.32 11.75
CA ALA A 117 -3.71 2.78 10.73
C ALA A 117 -3.09 4.13 11.12
N ALA A 118 -3.89 5.08 11.61
CA ALA A 118 -3.41 6.37 12.10
C ALA A 118 -2.44 6.19 13.28
N ASP A 119 -2.82 5.42 14.30
CA ASP A 119 -1.99 5.13 15.47
C ASP A 119 -0.63 4.52 15.10
N ARG A 120 -0.57 3.74 14.01
CA ARG A 120 0.65 3.09 13.54
C ARG A 120 1.48 4.00 12.65
N LEU A 121 0.83 4.84 11.85
CA LEU A 121 1.50 5.90 11.11
C LEU A 121 2.24 6.85 12.06
N GLU A 122 1.60 7.24 13.17
CA GLU A 122 2.22 8.07 14.22
C GLU A 122 3.42 7.39 14.92
N LYS A 123 3.49 6.06 14.89
CA LYS A 123 4.60 5.26 15.44
C LYS A 123 5.68 4.93 14.42
N THR A 124 5.54 5.37 13.17
CA THR A 124 6.65 5.27 12.22
C THR A 124 7.78 6.19 12.69
N LEU A 125 9.03 5.79 12.43
CA LEU A 125 10.16 6.71 12.61
C LEU A 125 9.97 7.92 11.70
N TRP A 126 9.47 7.67 10.48
CA TRP A 126 9.21 8.70 9.49
C TRP A 126 8.22 8.23 8.43
N PHE A 127 7.43 9.16 7.91
CA PHE A 127 6.72 8.99 6.65
C PHE A 127 6.83 10.23 5.76
N GLY A 128 6.82 10.03 4.44
CA GLY A 128 6.80 11.11 3.45
C GLY A 128 5.59 11.04 2.53
N ILE A 129 5.42 12.09 1.74
CA ILE A 129 4.35 12.22 0.74
C ILE A 129 5.00 12.23 -0.65
N LEU A 130 4.61 11.30 -1.51
CA LEU A 130 5.21 11.12 -2.83
C LEU A 130 4.97 12.33 -3.74
N GLU A 131 3.85 13.03 -3.57
CA GLU A 131 3.54 14.27 -4.28
C GLU A 131 4.44 15.47 -3.86
N ASP A 132 5.13 15.37 -2.72
CA ASP A 132 6.07 16.38 -2.18
C ASP A 132 7.39 15.70 -1.80
N LEU A 133 7.98 14.99 -2.78
CA LEU A 133 9.10 14.09 -2.55
C LEU A 133 10.36 14.81 -2.07
N ASP A 134 10.71 15.96 -2.65
CA ASP A 134 11.93 16.69 -2.31
C ASP A 134 11.94 17.09 -0.83
N ARG A 135 10.84 17.71 -0.37
CA ARG A 135 10.65 18.05 1.05
C ARG A 135 10.60 16.80 1.92
N SER A 136 9.94 15.75 1.46
CA SER A 136 9.91 14.47 2.19
C SER A 136 11.33 13.95 2.43
N MET A 137 12.17 13.92 1.40
CA MET A 137 13.55 13.45 1.51
C MET A 137 14.41 14.35 2.40
N GLU A 138 14.22 15.67 2.35
CA GLU A 138 14.87 16.61 3.28
C GLU A 138 14.50 16.31 4.75
N LEU A 139 13.21 16.10 5.04
CA LEU A 139 12.77 15.74 6.40
C LEU A 139 13.32 14.39 6.85
N LEU A 140 13.39 13.41 5.96
CA LEU A 140 13.98 12.12 6.26
C LEU A 140 15.47 12.26 6.62
N GLN A 141 16.23 13.06 5.88
CA GLN A 141 17.64 13.33 6.18
C GLN A 141 17.82 13.94 7.56
N HIS A 142 16.96 14.90 7.92
CA HIS A 142 16.94 15.49 9.26
C HIS A 142 16.65 14.47 10.36
N VAL A 143 15.65 13.60 10.17
CA VAL A 143 15.32 12.54 11.14
C VAL A 143 16.48 11.55 11.33
N LEU A 144 17.21 11.25 10.25
CA LEU A 144 18.35 10.33 10.28
C LEU A 144 19.67 11.00 10.71
N GLY A 145 19.69 12.31 10.93
CA GLY A 145 20.91 13.05 11.28
C GLY A 145 21.98 13.03 10.18
N LEU A 146 21.58 12.94 8.91
CA LEU A 146 22.50 12.94 7.77
C LEU A 146 22.85 14.39 7.39
N GLU A 147 24.14 14.69 7.22
CA GLU A 147 24.60 16.01 6.76
C GLU A 147 24.42 16.19 5.24
N PHE A 148 24.06 17.40 4.81
CA PHE A 148 24.00 17.78 3.41
C PHE A 148 25.40 17.76 2.78
N SER A 149 25.72 16.72 2.03
CA SER A 149 26.72 16.83 0.97
C SER A 149 26.05 17.51 -0.21
N ARG A 150 26.24 18.83 -0.37
CA ARG A 150 25.86 19.52 -1.61
C ARG A 150 26.59 18.84 -2.76
N ILE A 151 25.84 18.18 -3.65
CA ILE A 151 26.33 17.72 -4.95
C ILE A 151 26.30 18.91 -5.90
#